data_AF-A0A349X3U3-F1
#
_entry.id   AF-A0A349X3U3-F1
#
_cell.length_a   1.000
_cell.length_b   1.000
_cell.length_c   1.000
_cell.angle_alpha   90.00
_cell.angle_beta   90.00
_cell.angle_gamma   90.00
#
_symmetry.space_group_name_H-M   'P 1'
#
loop_
_entity.id
_entity.type
_entity.pdbx_description
1 polymer ?
#
loop_
_entity_poly.entity_id
_entity_poly.type
_entity_poly.pdbx_seq_one_letter_code
_entity_poly.pdbx_strand_id
1 'polypeptide(L)'
;EFVRGKGFFEVTEFVPTDEKVNRRFPLLLTTGRILSQYNVGAQTRRTNNSDWHEEDVIEIHPADADHRGIKSGDWVGIRSRMGETVLHAKISTRVQPGVVYTTFHHPISGANVITTDNADWATDCPEYKVTAVELSLVNEPSAWQARQVKFDKKQKSLLAQSRRQ
;
A
#
# COMPACT_ATOMS: atom_id res chain seq x y z
N GLU A 1 -14.61 23.20 -31.24
CA GLU A 1 -15.21 22.00 -31.86
C GLU A 1 -14.48 20.77 -31.33
N PHE A 2 -15.16 19.65 -31.04
CA PHE A 2 -14.46 18.43 -30.61
C PHE A 2 -13.66 17.86 -31.77
N VAL A 3 -12.58 17.11 -31.50
CA VAL A 3 -11.80 16.42 -32.58
C VAL A 3 -12.71 15.48 -33.41
N ARG A 4 -13.77 14.95 -32.80
CA ARG A 4 -14.80 14.11 -33.44
C ARG A 4 -16.06 14.87 -33.90
N GLY A 5 -16.02 16.20 -33.91
CA GLY A 5 -17.16 17.07 -34.21
C GLY A 5 -18.06 17.33 -33.01
N LYS A 6 -18.80 16.31 -32.55
CA LYS A 6 -19.79 16.42 -31.45
C LYS A 6 -19.38 15.67 -30.18
N GLY A 7 -19.95 16.06 -29.05
CA GLY A 7 -19.86 15.27 -27.81
C GLY A 7 -20.51 13.89 -27.97
N PHE A 8 -19.96 12.89 -27.29
CA PHE A 8 -20.49 11.53 -27.26
C PHE A 8 -20.95 11.20 -25.84
N PHE A 9 -22.21 10.81 -25.72
CA PHE A 9 -22.82 10.43 -24.44
C PHE A 9 -23.03 8.92 -24.46
N GLU A 10 -22.46 8.24 -23.46
CA GLU A 10 -22.56 6.80 -23.26
C GLU A 10 -23.17 6.55 -21.89
N VAL A 11 -24.09 5.60 -21.79
CA VAL A 11 -24.64 5.16 -20.50
C VAL A 11 -23.77 4.05 -19.96
N THR A 12 -23.15 4.25 -18.80
CA THR A 12 -22.31 3.25 -18.14
C THR A 12 -23.07 2.57 -17.01
N GLU A 13 -23.06 1.24 -16.98
CA GLU A 13 -23.58 0.46 -15.86
C GLU A 13 -22.54 0.31 -14.75
N PHE A 14 -22.99 0.15 -13.50
CA PHE A 14 -22.10 -0.17 -12.40
C PHE A 14 -21.75 -1.66 -12.41
N VAL A 15 -20.45 -1.97 -12.51
CA VAL A 15 -19.93 -3.33 -12.39
C VAL A 15 -19.21 -3.44 -11.04
N PRO A 16 -19.67 -4.30 -10.12
CA PRO A 16 -18.99 -4.51 -8.85
C PRO A 16 -17.65 -5.22 -9.06
N THR A 17 -16.65 -4.86 -8.25
CA THR A 17 -15.35 -5.55 -8.21
C THR A 17 -15.49 -7.01 -7.79
N ASP A 18 -14.63 -7.86 -8.34
CA ASP A 18 -14.48 -9.26 -7.92
C ASP A 18 -13.73 -9.38 -6.58
N GLU A 19 -12.95 -8.35 -6.20
CA GLU A 19 -12.22 -8.31 -4.94
C GLU A 19 -13.14 -8.00 -3.77
N LYS A 20 -13.77 -9.05 -3.24
CA LYS A 20 -14.74 -8.96 -2.15
C LYS A 20 -14.12 -9.30 -0.79
N VAL A 21 -14.55 -8.56 0.22
CA VAL A 21 -14.29 -8.90 1.62
C VAL A 21 -14.99 -10.20 2.01
N ASN A 22 -14.39 -10.93 2.94
CA ASN A 22 -14.97 -12.14 3.51
C ASN A 22 -14.51 -12.30 4.96
N ARG A 23 -14.91 -13.39 5.63
CA ARG A 23 -14.53 -13.64 7.03
C ARG A 23 -13.02 -13.71 7.26
N ARG A 24 -12.23 -14.09 6.25
CA ARG A 24 -10.77 -14.18 6.33
C ARG A 24 -10.08 -12.84 6.00
N PHE A 25 -10.70 -12.03 5.16
CA PHE A 25 -10.20 -10.70 4.73
C PHE A 25 -11.34 -9.68 4.85
N PRO A 26 -11.64 -9.22 6.08
CA PRO A 26 -12.81 -8.41 6.36
C PRO A 26 -12.64 -6.91 6.06
N LEU A 27 -11.42 -6.43 5.78
CA LEU A 27 -11.10 -5.02 5.57
C LEU A 27 -10.76 -4.75 4.10
N LEU A 28 -11.06 -3.54 3.62
CA LEU A 28 -10.64 -3.05 2.30
C LEU A 28 -9.42 -2.14 2.43
N LEU A 29 -8.35 -2.49 1.74
CA LEU A 29 -7.16 -1.67 1.62
C LEU A 29 -7.24 -0.75 0.41
N THR A 30 -6.95 0.52 0.65
CA THR A 30 -6.73 1.52 -0.40
C THR A 30 -5.32 2.09 -0.28
N THR A 31 -4.60 2.15 -1.40
CA THR A 31 -3.29 2.80 -1.47
C THR A 31 -3.41 4.24 -1.93
N GLY A 32 -2.62 5.16 -1.38
CA GLY A 32 -2.59 6.54 -1.84
C GLY A 32 -1.19 7.16 -1.82
N ARG A 33 -1.17 8.49 -1.75
CA ARG A 33 0.04 9.30 -1.80
C ARG A 33 0.00 10.40 -0.75
N ILE A 34 1.17 10.94 -0.46
CA ILE A 34 1.34 12.13 0.37
C ILE A 34 2.09 13.22 -0.41
N LEU A 35 2.12 14.42 0.17
CA LEU A 35 2.72 15.59 -0.48
C LEU A 35 4.26 15.52 -0.56
N SER A 36 4.93 15.12 0.52
CA SER A 36 6.40 15.22 0.61
C SER A 36 7.16 14.16 -0.18
N GLN A 37 6.57 12.98 -0.38
CA GLN A 37 7.19 11.85 -1.08
C GLN A 37 6.50 11.55 -2.42
N TYR A 38 7.29 11.29 -3.44
CA TYR A 38 6.78 11.05 -4.80
C TYR A 38 6.94 9.60 -5.22
N ASN A 39 5.81 8.93 -5.52
CA ASN A 39 5.74 7.52 -5.93
C ASN A 39 6.70 6.65 -5.11
N VAL A 40 7.70 6.01 -5.73
CA VAL A 40 8.63 5.07 -5.04
C VAL A 40 9.72 5.75 -4.18
N GLY A 41 9.71 7.09 -4.08
CA GLY A 41 10.64 7.83 -3.24
C GLY A 41 12.10 7.77 -3.68
N ALA A 42 12.40 7.35 -4.91
CA ALA A 42 13.78 7.16 -5.38
C ALA A 42 14.59 8.46 -5.42
N GLN A 43 13.92 9.58 -5.70
CA GLN A 43 14.49 10.93 -5.70
C GLN A 43 14.22 11.66 -4.38
N THR A 44 12.97 11.64 -3.91
CA THR A 44 12.48 12.45 -2.77
C THR A 44 12.94 11.95 -1.40
N ARG A 45 13.21 10.64 -1.21
CA ARG A 45 13.79 10.15 0.06
C ARG A 45 15.28 10.51 0.24
N ARG A 46 15.90 11.08 -0.79
CA ARG A 46 17.30 11.54 -0.76
C ARG A 46 17.41 13.04 -0.46
N THR A 47 16.31 13.68 -0.09
CA THR A 47 16.23 15.07 0.33
C THR A 47 15.67 15.14 1.76
N ASN A 48 15.59 16.35 2.32
CA ASN A 48 15.01 16.59 3.65
C ASN A 48 13.48 16.40 3.70
N ASN A 49 12.84 16.01 2.59
CA ASN A 49 11.41 15.70 2.58
C ASN A 49 11.05 14.49 3.46
N SER A 50 12.05 13.66 3.78
CA SER A 50 11.90 12.52 4.68
C SER A 50 11.51 12.94 6.10
N ASP A 51 11.84 14.16 6.54
CA ASP A 51 11.50 14.67 7.88
C ASP A 51 9.98 14.81 8.10
N TRP A 52 9.20 14.92 7.01
CA TRP A 52 7.73 14.97 7.08
C TRP A 52 7.05 13.61 6.95
N HIS A 53 7.76 12.60 6.45
CA HIS A 53 7.22 11.25 6.23
C HIS A 53 8.37 10.25 6.17
N GLU A 54 8.76 9.79 7.35
CA GLU A 54 9.92 8.92 7.55
C GLU A 54 9.65 7.46 7.18
N GLU A 55 8.38 7.05 7.23
CA GLU A 55 7.94 5.70 6.91
C GLU A 55 6.50 5.67 6.37
N ASP A 56 6.14 4.59 5.66
CA ASP A 56 4.73 4.35 5.37
C ASP A 56 4.05 3.67 6.56
N VAL A 57 2.82 4.09 6.86
CA VAL A 57 2.01 3.56 7.97
C VAL A 57 0.70 2.98 7.41
N ILE A 58 0.01 2.20 8.24
CA ILE A 58 -1.35 1.73 7.96
C ILE A 58 -2.32 2.55 8.81
N GLU A 59 -3.12 3.40 8.16
CA GLU A 59 -4.22 4.12 8.80
C GLU A 59 -5.41 3.17 9.00
N ILE A 60 -5.91 3.08 10.23
CA ILE A 60 -7.04 2.24 10.63
C ILE A 60 -8.03 3.04 11.47
N HIS A 61 -9.32 2.79 11.25
CA HIS A 61 -10.39 3.43 12.03
C HIS A 61 -10.37 2.92 13.49
N PRO A 62 -10.64 3.78 14.51
CA PRO A 62 -10.64 3.36 15.91
C PRO A 62 -11.47 2.11 16.21
N ALA A 63 -12.69 1.99 15.66
CA ALA A 63 -13.55 0.83 15.87
C ALA A 63 -12.91 -0.50 15.40
N ASP A 64 -12.24 -0.49 14.24
CA ASP A 64 -11.58 -1.69 13.71
C ASP A 64 -10.28 -2.03 14.46
N ALA A 65 -9.61 -0.99 14.98
CA ALA A 65 -8.43 -1.13 15.81
C ALA A 65 -8.79 -1.72 17.18
N ASP A 66 -9.83 -1.22 17.83
CA ASP A 66 -10.34 -1.71 19.12
C ASP A 66 -10.75 -3.18 19.04
N HIS A 67 -11.46 -3.57 17.97
CA HIS A 67 -11.83 -4.97 17.72
C HIS A 67 -10.62 -5.91 17.59
N ARG A 68 -9.45 -5.38 17.22
CA ARG A 68 -8.21 -6.14 17.01
C ARG A 68 -7.17 -5.91 18.10
N GLY A 69 -7.44 -5.06 19.09
CA GLY A 69 -6.49 -4.66 20.11
C GLY A 69 -5.29 -3.87 19.59
N ILE A 70 -5.39 -3.25 18.41
CA ILE A 70 -4.30 -2.50 17.77
C ILE A 70 -4.24 -1.08 18.37
N LYS A 71 -3.03 -0.65 18.75
CA LYS A 71 -2.75 0.73 19.18
C LYS A 71 -1.91 1.45 18.13
N SER A 72 -1.93 2.79 18.19
CA SER A 72 -1.06 3.58 17.33
C SER A 72 0.41 3.29 17.65
N GLY A 73 1.22 3.05 16.62
CA GLY A 73 2.63 2.67 16.73
C GLY A 73 2.87 1.16 16.83
N ASP A 74 1.83 0.32 16.94
CA ASP A 74 2.01 -1.12 16.94
C ASP A 74 2.42 -1.63 15.56
N TRP A 75 3.22 -2.70 15.53
CA TRP A 75 3.51 -3.45 14.32
C TRP A 75 2.28 -4.28 13.93
N VAL A 76 1.78 -4.03 12.72
CA VAL A 76 0.59 -4.71 12.20
C VAL A 76 0.92 -5.44 10.91
N GLY A 77 0.74 -6.76 10.95
CA GLY A 77 0.79 -7.61 9.77
C GLY A 77 -0.47 -7.42 8.94
N ILE A 78 -0.27 -7.11 7.67
CA ILE A 78 -1.30 -6.90 6.66
C ILE A 78 -1.22 -8.06 5.67
N ARG A 79 -2.25 -8.91 5.68
CA ARG A 79 -2.30 -10.11 4.85
C ARG A 79 -3.41 -10.01 3.82
N SER A 80 -3.09 -10.32 2.57
CA SER A 80 -4.06 -10.47 1.48
C SER A 80 -4.01 -11.89 0.90
N ARG A 81 -4.72 -12.10 -0.21
CA ARG A 81 -4.62 -13.33 -1.02
C ARG A 81 -3.25 -13.49 -1.69
N MET A 82 -2.61 -12.37 -2.05
CA MET A 82 -1.36 -12.35 -2.82
C MET A 82 -0.11 -12.42 -1.95
N GLY A 83 -0.18 -11.90 -0.73
CA GLY A 83 0.99 -11.82 0.11
C GLY A 83 0.74 -11.25 1.49
N GLU A 84 1.83 -10.84 2.12
CA GLU A 84 1.86 -10.29 3.46
C GLU A 84 2.94 -9.22 3.54
N THR A 85 2.64 -8.15 4.26
CA THR A 85 3.61 -7.13 4.65
C THR A 85 3.32 -6.66 6.07
N VAL A 86 4.22 -5.88 6.67
CA VAL A 86 4.05 -5.34 8.02
C VAL A 86 4.35 -3.86 8.02
N LEU A 87 3.47 -3.07 8.65
CA LEU A 87 3.60 -1.62 8.81
C LEU A 87 3.21 -1.20 10.23
N HIS A 88 3.65 0.00 10.64
CA HIS A 88 3.16 0.60 11.87
C HIS A 88 1.73 1.12 11.72
N ALA A 89 0.90 0.87 12.72
CA ALA A 89 -0.47 1.36 12.76
C ALA A 89 -0.55 2.84 13.13
N LYS A 90 -1.45 3.55 12.46
CA LYS A 90 -1.87 4.91 12.81
C LYS A 90 -3.37 4.94 12.96
N ILE A 91 -3.85 5.17 14.18
CA ILE A 91 -5.30 5.26 14.42
C ILE A 91 -5.79 6.62 13.92
N SER A 92 -6.81 6.62 13.07
CA SER A 92 -7.28 7.81 12.37
C SER A 92 -8.77 7.70 12.06
N THR A 93 -9.55 8.75 12.31
CA THR A 93 -10.96 8.85 11.91
C THR A 93 -11.13 9.33 10.46
N ARG A 94 -10.02 9.51 9.73
CA ARG A 94 -10.04 9.90 8.31
C ARG A 94 -10.54 8.78 7.40
N VAL A 95 -10.24 7.54 7.76
CA VAL A 95 -10.71 6.34 7.05
C VAL A 95 -12.04 5.88 7.64
N GLN A 96 -12.92 5.35 6.81
CA GLN A 96 -14.20 4.80 7.27
C GLN A 96 -13.99 3.44 7.95
N PRO A 97 -14.88 3.02 8.87
CA PRO A 97 -14.90 1.65 9.36
C PRO A 97 -14.94 0.63 8.22
N GLY A 98 -14.16 -0.44 8.33
CA GLY A 98 -14.00 -1.47 7.30
C GLY A 98 -12.99 -1.12 6.21
N VAL A 99 -12.41 0.09 6.21
CA VAL A 99 -11.42 0.55 5.23
C VAL A 99 -10.12 0.92 5.93
N VAL A 100 -9.01 0.52 5.32
CA VAL A 100 -7.64 0.84 5.77
C VAL A 100 -6.86 1.50 4.65
N TYR A 101 -5.93 2.37 5.01
CA TYR A 101 -5.20 3.19 4.05
C TYR A 101 -3.70 3.10 4.26
N THR A 102 -2.95 2.93 3.17
CA THR A 102 -1.49 2.96 3.21
C THR A 102 -0.89 3.70 2.03
N THR A 103 0.42 3.95 2.11
CA THR A 103 1.22 4.54 1.04
C THR A 103 2.29 3.57 0.56
N PHE A 104 2.91 3.89 -0.58
CA PHE A 104 3.90 3.03 -1.25
C PHE A 104 5.23 3.75 -1.50
N HIS A 105 5.56 4.73 -0.65
CA HIS A 105 6.72 5.61 -0.83
C HIS A 105 8.03 4.99 -0.37
N HIS A 106 7.97 4.09 0.60
CA HIS A 106 9.10 3.39 1.15
C HIS A 106 9.16 1.97 0.58
N PRO A 107 10.31 1.56 0.02
CA PRO A 107 10.43 0.27 -0.66
C PRO A 107 10.26 -0.92 0.29
N ILE A 108 10.53 -0.72 1.59
CA ILE A 108 10.37 -1.75 2.62
C ILE A 108 8.91 -2.02 2.96
N SER A 109 8.00 -1.08 2.67
CA SER A 109 6.58 -1.20 3.00
C SER A 109 5.89 -2.31 2.22
N GLY A 110 6.39 -2.63 1.01
CA GLY A 110 5.87 -3.73 0.21
C GLY A 110 4.37 -3.62 -0.10
N ALA A 111 3.79 -2.42 -0.16
CA ALA A 111 2.35 -2.23 -0.37
C ALA A 111 1.84 -2.91 -1.65
N ASN A 112 2.66 -2.96 -2.70
CA ASN A 112 2.30 -3.65 -3.95
C ASN A 112 2.44 -5.18 -3.90
N VAL A 113 3.01 -5.75 -2.83
CA VAL A 113 3.12 -7.22 -2.63
C VAL A 113 1.76 -7.80 -2.25
N ILE A 114 0.92 -6.99 -1.62
CA ILE A 114 -0.40 -7.40 -1.15
C ILE A 114 -1.51 -7.04 -2.14
N THR A 115 -1.25 -6.17 -3.12
CA THR A 115 -2.20 -5.83 -4.21
C THR A 115 -2.49 -7.03 -5.10
N THR A 116 -3.75 -7.18 -5.52
CA THR A 116 -4.21 -8.22 -6.45
C THR A 116 -3.75 -7.98 -7.89
N ASP A 117 -3.92 -9.00 -8.71
CA ASP A 117 -3.73 -8.98 -10.16
C ASP A 117 -4.98 -8.49 -10.93
N ASN A 118 -5.99 -7.98 -10.23
CA ASN A 118 -7.15 -7.36 -10.85
C ASN A 118 -6.74 -6.13 -11.67
N ALA A 119 -7.33 -6.00 -12.85
CA ALA A 119 -7.04 -4.90 -13.76
C ALA A 119 -8.29 -4.47 -14.56
N ASP A 120 -8.24 -3.23 -15.05
CA ASP A 120 -9.26 -2.65 -15.91
C ASP A 120 -9.37 -3.40 -17.25
N TRP A 121 -10.59 -3.68 -17.69
CA TRP A 121 -10.88 -4.46 -18.89
C TRP A 121 -10.45 -3.78 -20.19
N ALA A 122 -10.31 -2.45 -20.20
CA ALA A 122 -9.97 -1.69 -21.41
C ALA A 122 -8.46 -1.40 -21.52
N THR A 123 -7.82 -1.09 -20.39
CA THR A 123 -6.44 -0.55 -20.36
C THR A 123 -5.45 -1.42 -19.59
N ASP A 124 -5.92 -2.50 -18.96
CA ASP A 124 -5.12 -3.35 -18.09
C ASP A 124 -4.49 -2.57 -16.91
N CYS A 125 -5.15 -1.48 -16.51
CA CYS A 125 -4.72 -0.66 -15.37
C CYS A 125 -5.02 -1.39 -14.06
N PRO A 126 -4.03 -1.67 -13.18
CA PRO A 126 -4.25 -2.46 -11.99
C PRO A 126 -5.15 -1.80 -10.93
N GLU A 127 -5.89 -2.62 -10.20
CA GLU A 127 -6.83 -2.21 -9.15
C GLU A 127 -6.13 -1.88 -7.82
N TYR A 128 -5.30 -0.83 -7.80
CA TYR A 128 -4.54 -0.44 -6.60
C TYR A 128 -5.39 0.07 -5.42
N LYS A 129 -6.69 0.31 -5.63
CA LYS A 129 -7.56 1.02 -4.68
C LYS A 129 -8.49 0.09 -3.91
N VAL A 130 -8.54 -1.18 -4.30
CA VAL A 130 -9.36 -2.21 -3.69
C VAL A 130 -8.53 -3.46 -3.51
N THR A 131 -8.30 -3.87 -2.28
CA THR A 131 -7.69 -5.15 -1.95
C THR A 131 -8.26 -5.61 -0.62
N ALA A 132 -8.84 -6.79 -0.55
CA ALA A 132 -9.33 -7.31 0.72
C ALA A 132 -8.16 -7.83 1.55
N VAL A 133 -8.06 -7.35 2.78
CA VAL A 133 -6.97 -7.65 3.71
C VAL A 133 -7.49 -8.03 5.09
N GLU A 134 -6.61 -8.65 5.87
CA GLU A 134 -6.76 -8.78 7.31
C GLU A 134 -5.54 -8.20 8.02
N LEU A 135 -5.81 -7.56 9.15
CA LEU A 135 -4.83 -6.93 10.01
C LEU A 135 -4.68 -7.73 11.30
N SER A 136 -3.44 -7.96 11.72
CA SER A 136 -3.12 -8.68 12.95
C SER A 136 -1.90 -8.08 13.64
N LEU A 137 -1.85 -8.12 14.96
CA LEU A 137 -0.67 -7.74 15.73
C LEU A 137 0.47 -8.71 15.47
N VAL A 138 1.66 -8.17 15.21
CA VAL A 138 2.89 -8.95 15.01
C VAL A 138 4.05 -8.28 15.74
N ASN A 139 5.12 -9.03 15.98
CA ASN A 139 6.33 -8.50 16.64
C ASN A 139 7.55 -8.46 15.71
N GLU A 140 7.40 -8.94 14.48
CA GLU A 140 8.49 -9.08 13.52
C GLU A 140 8.05 -8.65 12.11
N PRO A 141 8.96 -8.13 11.27
CA PRO A 141 8.69 -7.89 9.85
C PRO A 141 8.34 -9.18 9.10
N SER A 142 7.64 -9.04 7.97
CA SER A 142 7.30 -10.19 7.13
C SER A 142 8.55 -10.89 6.56
N ALA A 143 8.40 -12.17 6.21
CA ALA A 143 9.46 -12.92 5.52
C ALA A 143 9.88 -12.25 4.19
N TRP A 144 8.94 -11.59 3.50
CA TRP A 144 9.24 -10.81 2.30
C TRP A 144 10.14 -9.60 2.63
N GLN A 145 9.79 -8.82 3.66
CA GLN A 145 10.59 -7.68 4.11
C GLN A 145 12.00 -8.10 4.56
N ALA A 146 12.10 -9.21 5.31
CA ALA A 146 13.40 -9.76 5.74
C ALA A 146 14.29 -10.14 4.53
N ARG A 147 13.72 -10.72 3.47
CA ARG A 147 14.46 -10.98 2.22
C ARG A 147 14.86 -9.68 1.53
N GLN A 148 13.96 -8.69 1.50
CA GLN A 148 14.19 -7.42 0.82
C GLN A 148 15.33 -6.62 1.47
N VAL A 149 15.42 -6.62 2.82
CA VAL A 149 16.54 -6.01 3.55
C VAL A 149 17.87 -6.67 3.18
N LYS A 150 17.92 -8.01 3.13
CA LYS A 150 19.12 -8.75 2.73
C LYS A 150 19.52 -8.43 1.29
N PHE A 151 18.54 -8.36 0.38
CA PHE A 151 18.75 -8.01 -1.01
C PHE A 151 19.32 -6.59 -1.15
N ASP A 152 18.70 -5.58 -0.52
CA ASP A 152 19.15 -4.19 -0.56
C ASP A 152 20.59 -4.03 -0.02
N LYS A 153 20.92 -4.69 1.09
CA LYS A 153 22.27 -4.69 1.65
C LYS A 153 23.30 -5.25 0.65
N LYS A 154 22.96 -6.34 -0.04
CA LYS A 154 23.82 -6.93 -1.09
C LYS A 154 23.99 -5.95 -2.26
N GLN A 155 22.91 -5.34 -2.74
CA GLN A 155 22.97 -4.39 -3.87
C GLN A 155 23.84 -3.16 -3.54
N LYS A 156 23.71 -2.60 -2.34
CA LYS A 156 24.55 -1.49 -1.88
C LYS A 156 26.03 -1.86 -1.81
N SER A 157 26.34 -3.07 -1.35
CA SER A 157 27.72 -3.60 -1.35
C SER A 157 28.30 -3.68 -2.77
N LEU A 158 27.53 -4.21 -3.72
CA LEU A 158 27.96 -4.34 -5.12
C LEU A 158 28.15 -2.96 -5.77
N LEU A 159 27.25 -2.02 -5.53
CA LEU A 159 27.37 -0.64 -6.02
C LEU A 159 28.64 0.05 -5.48
N ALA A 160 28.95 -0.14 -4.20
CA ALA A 160 30.16 0.41 -3.59
C ALA A 160 31.43 -0.19 -4.18
N GLN A 161 31.43 -1.49 -4.51
CA GLN A 161 32.55 -2.15 -5.19
C GLN A 161 32.75 -1.62 -6.61
N SER A 162 31.66 -1.49 -7.38
CA SER A 162 31.70 -0.97 -8.75
C SER A 162 32.22 0.47 -8.83
N ARG A 163 31.97 1.32 -7.84
CA ARG A 163 32.47 2.70 -7.81
C ARG A 163 33.97 2.83 -7.47
N ARG A 164 34.61 1.75 -7.04
CA ARG A 164 36.04 1.70 -6.71
C ARG A 164 36.91 1.21 -7.88
N GLN A 165 36.28 0.64 -8.91
CA GLN A 165 36.90 0.28 -10.19
C GLN A 165 36.75 1.45 -11.16
#